data_AF-A0A5N5JPA8-F1
#
_entry.id   AF-A0A5N5JPA8-F1
#
_cell.length_a   1.000
_cell.length_b   1.000
_cell.length_c   1.000
_cell.angle_alpha   90.00
_cell.angle_beta   90.00
_cell.angle_gamma   90.00
#
_symmetry.space_group_name_H-M   'P 1'
#
loop_
_entity.id
_entity.type
_entity.pdbx_description
1 polymer ?
#
loop_
_entity_poly.entity_id
_entity_poly.type
_entity_poly.pdbx_seq_one_letter_code
_entity_poly.pdbx_strand_id
1 'polypeptide(L)'
;MVKFLKTNKAVIILQGKYAGRKAVIVRSFDDGTRDRAYGHCLVAGIKKYPSKVIKKDSAKKTAKKSRVKCFIKLVNYQHLMPTRYTLDVDLKDVVTADCLSTKDKKVTACKETKAKFEERFKTGKNRLATVVTYPLAVRKELEVGSSVMVHYLWMLDMFEQEGFWGWKDLLRFDLFWPPKLIDVQDPI
;
A
#
# COMPACT_ATOMS: atom_id res chain seq x y z
N MET A 1 -25.35 -6.58 7.93
CA MET A 1 -24.06 -5.86 7.92
C MET A 1 -23.17 -6.45 6.83
N VAL A 2 -22.75 -5.65 5.84
CA VAL A 2 -22.00 -6.17 4.68
C VAL A 2 -20.52 -6.27 5.01
N LYS A 3 -19.93 -7.44 4.82
CA LYS A 3 -18.52 -7.70 5.10
C LYS A 3 -17.62 -7.12 4.02
N PHE A 4 -16.80 -6.13 4.37
CA PHE A 4 -15.92 -5.42 3.44
C PHE A 4 -14.62 -6.18 3.12
N LEU A 5 -14.18 -7.04 4.05
CA LEU A 5 -12.98 -7.86 3.93
C LEU A 5 -13.32 -9.14 3.16
N LYS A 6 -13.32 -9.02 1.83
CA LYS A 6 -13.52 -10.13 0.89
C LYS A 6 -12.21 -10.50 0.22
N THR A 7 -12.16 -11.69 -0.38
CA THR A 7 -11.04 -12.09 -1.26
C THR A 7 -10.86 -11.07 -2.37
N ASN A 8 -9.61 -10.89 -2.84
CA ASN A 8 -9.23 -9.96 -3.90
C ASN A 8 -9.33 -8.47 -3.54
N LYS A 9 -9.56 -8.13 -2.26
CA LYS A 9 -9.43 -6.75 -1.78
C LYS A 9 -7.97 -6.37 -1.60
N ALA A 10 -7.63 -5.15 -2.03
CA ALA A 10 -6.33 -4.56 -1.77
C ALA A 10 -6.30 -4.00 -0.35
N VAL A 11 -5.21 -4.26 0.35
CA VAL A 11 -4.99 -3.85 1.73
C VAL A 11 -3.57 -3.34 1.91
N ILE A 12 -3.39 -2.45 2.89
CA ILE A 12 -2.07 -2.00 3.32
C ILE A 12 -1.78 -2.65 4.68
N ILE A 13 -0.57 -3.19 4.83
CA ILE A 13 -0.14 -3.76 6.10
C ILE A 13 0.32 -2.61 7.01
N LEU A 14 -0.24 -2.55 8.22
CA LEU A 14 0.09 -1.51 9.19
C LEU A 14 1.32 -1.87 10.03
N GLN A 15 1.48 -3.14 10.41
CA GLN A 15 2.49 -3.54 11.39
C GLN A 15 3.41 -4.68 10.94
N GLY A 16 4.61 -4.71 11.55
CA GLY A 16 5.65 -5.71 11.36
C GLY A 16 6.55 -5.48 10.14
N LYS A 17 7.33 -6.50 9.76
CA LYS A 17 8.36 -6.42 8.69
C LYS A 17 7.89 -5.88 7.33
N TYR A 18 6.59 -5.99 7.04
CA TYR A 18 6.00 -5.55 5.76
C TYR A 18 5.07 -4.36 5.94
N ALA A 19 5.21 -3.58 7.01
CA ALA A 19 4.47 -2.34 7.20
C ALA A 19 4.62 -1.39 6.00
N GLY A 20 3.54 -0.70 5.64
CA GLY A 20 3.45 0.18 4.47
C GLY A 20 3.46 -0.53 3.11
N ARG A 21 3.45 -1.87 3.09
CA ARG A 21 3.37 -2.65 1.84
C ARG A 21 1.93 -2.96 1.48
N LYS A 22 1.65 -2.83 0.19
CA LYS A 22 0.38 -3.17 -0.45
C LYS A 22 0.33 -4.66 -0.67
N ALA A 23 -0.85 -5.21 -0.43
CA ALA A 23 -1.09 -6.63 -0.54
C ALA A 23 -2.55 -6.92 -0.89
N VAL A 24 -2.81 -8.17 -1.24
CA VAL A 24 -4.12 -8.68 -1.61
C VAL A 24 -4.52 -9.77 -0.64
N ILE A 25 -5.77 -9.71 -0.17
CA ILE A 25 -6.36 -10.79 0.62
C ILE A 25 -6.66 -11.96 -0.33
N VAL A 26 -6.00 -13.10 -0.10
CA VAL A 26 -6.26 -14.33 -0.86
C VAL A 26 -7.38 -15.12 -0.19
N ARG A 27 -7.30 -15.28 1.13
CA ARG A 27 -8.26 -16.03 1.94
C ARG A 27 -8.51 -15.32 3.28
N SER A 28 -9.77 -15.21 3.65
CA SER A 28 -10.25 -14.67 4.93
C SER A 28 -10.60 -15.80 5.89
N PHE A 29 -10.22 -15.68 7.16
CA PHE A 29 -10.57 -16.58 8.24
C PHE A 29 -11.15 -15.77 9.39
N ASP A 30 -12.46 -15.69 9.45
CA ASP A 30 -13.15 -14.79 10.38
C ASP A 30 -13.49 -15.48 11.70
N ASP A 31 -13.78 -16.79 11.63
CA ASP A 31 -14.06 -17.64 12.79
C ASP A 31 -12.77 -18.16 13.45
N GLY A 32 -11.60 -17.72 12.98
CA GLY A 32 -10.30 -18.22 13.41
C GLY A 32 -9.98 -19.62 12.90
N THR A 33 -8.77 -20.09 13.19
CA THR A 33 -8.34 -21.47 12.96
C THR A 33 -7.93 -22.10 14.29
N ARG A 34 -7.80 -23.42 14.33
CA ARG A 34 -7.37 -24.13 15.56
C ARG A 34 -6.04 -23.61 16.11
N ASP A 35 -5.14 -23.17 15.23
CA ASP A 35 -3.85 -22.59 15.63
C ASP A 35 -3.97 -21.15 16.15
N ARG A 36 -5.01 -20.41 15.71
CA ARG A 36 -5.18 -18.98 15.93
C ARG A 36 -6.66 -18.64 16.06
N ALA A 37 -7.12 -18.46 17.29
CA ALA A 37 -8.51 -18.15 17.61
C ALA A 37 -8.97 -16.73 17.17
N TYR A 38 -8.06 -15.88 16.68
CA TYR A 38 -8.40 -14.54 16.22
C TYR A 38 -8.69 -14.49 14.72
N GLY A 39 -9.52 -13.54 14.31
CA GLY A 39 -9.80 -13.25 12.91
C GLY A 39 -8.52 -12.83 12.16
N HIS A 40 -8.19 -13.57 11.11
CA HIS A 40 -6.97 -13.36 10.35
C HIS A 40 -7.19 -13.64 8.87
N CYS A 41 -6.20 -13.29 8.06
CA CYS A 41 -6.26 -13.47 6.63
C CYS A 41 -4.91 -13.88 6.08
N LEU A 42 -4.97 -14.64 4.99
CA LEU A 42 -3.82 -14.98 4.18
C LEU A 42 -3.65 -13.93 3.10
N VAL A 43 -2.48 -13.28 3.13
CA VAL A 43 -2.20 -12.10 2.34
C VAL A 43 -0.98 -12.35 1.44
N ALA A 44 -1.11 -11.97 0.17
CA ALA A 44 -0.04 -11.98 -0.80
C ALA A 44 0.29 -10.53 -1.21
N GLY A 45 1.53 -10.10 -1.04
CA GLY A 45 1.92 -8.71 -1.26
C GLY A 45 3.27 -8.52 -1.93
N ILE A 46 3.57 -7.27 -2.22
CA ILE A 46 4.81 -6.87 -2.91
C ILE A 46 5.84 -6.38 -1.89
N LYS A 47 6.95 -7.10 -1.77
CA LYS A 47 8.09 -6.73 -0.92
C LYS A 47 8.93 -5.65 -1.59
N LYS A 48 9.31 -5.87 -2.86
CA LYS A 48 10.06 -4.91 -3.67
C LYS A 48 9.21 -4.50 -4.85
N TYR A 49 8.85 -3.23 -4.89
CA TYR A 49 8.08 -2.64 -5.96
C TYR A 49 8.95 -2.41 -7.21
N PRO A 50 8.34 -2.46 -8.40
CA PRO A 50 9.02 -2.06 -9.62
C PRO A 50 9.36 -0.56 -9.55
N SER A 51 10.52 -0.20 -10.08
CA SER A 51 10.95 1.20 -10.19
C SER A 51 10.39 1.84 -11.46
N LYS A 52 10.24 3.17 -11.46
CA LYS A 52 9.77 3.93 -12.62
C LYS A 52 10.67 3.66 -13.83
N VAL A 53 10.06 3.20 -14.92
CA VAL A 53 10.72 3.02 -16.22
C VAL A 53 10.65 4.33 -16.98
N ILE A 54 11.79 4.77 -17.54
CA ILE A 54 11.90 6.00 -18.33
C ILE A 54 12.21 5.61 -19.78
N LYS A 55 11.69 6.37 -20.76
CA LYS A 55 11.92 6.10 -22.20
C LYS A 55 13.40 6.05 -22.60
N LYS A 56 14.27 6.71 -21.83
CA LYS A 56 15.73 6.75 -22.05
C LYS A 56 16.45 5.48 -21.57
N ASP A 57 15.78 4.58 -20.86
CA ASP A 57 16.40 3.37 -20.33
C ASP A 57 16.64 2.34 -21.43
N SER A 58 17.81 1.69 -21.41
CA SER A 58 18.07 0.53 -22.25
C SER A 58 17.22 -0.67 -21.82
N ALA A 59 16.93 -1.59 -22.75
CA ALA A 59 16.11 -2.78 -22.49
C ALA A 59 16.60 -3.59 -21.27
N LYS A 60 17.92 -3.69 -21.07
CA LYS A 60 18.53 -4.37 -19.91
C LYS A 60 18.22 -3.66 -18.58
N LYS A 61 18.23 -2.33 -18.55
CA LYS A 61 17.86 -1.54 -17.36
C LYS A 61 16.36 -1.65 -17.08
N THR A 62 15.52 -1.59 -18.11
CA THR A 62 14.07 -1.76 -17.99
C THR A 62 13.69 -3.12 -17.41
N ALA A 63 14.34 -4.20 -17.86
CA ALA A 63 14.12 -5.53 -17.31
C ALA A 63 14.51 -5.63 -15.83
N LYS A 64 15.56 -4.93 -15.38
CA LYS A 64 15.97 -4.89 -13.96
C LYS A 64 15.00 -4.08 -13.11
N LYS A 65 14.50 -2.95 -13.61
CA LYS A 65 13.55 -2.07 -12.90
C LYS A 65 12.16 -2.68 -12.74
N SER A 66 11.75 -3.54 -13.68
CA SER A 66 10.44 -4.19 -13.68
C SER A 66 10.35 -5.42 -12.76
N ARG A 67 11.47 -5.86 -12.16
CA ARG A 67 11.50 -7.05 -11.29
C ARG A 67 10.73 -6.80 -10.00
N VAL A 68 9.79 -7.69 -9.71
CA VAL A 68 9.02 -7.67 -8.47
C VAL A 68 9.54 -8.75 -7.51
N LYS A 69 9.53 -8.46 -6.21
CA LYS A 69 9.71 -9.49 -5.17
C LYS A 69 8.45 -9.56 -4.34
N CYS A 70 7.88 -10.74 -4.19
CA CYS A 70 6.63 -10.95 -3.47
C CYS A 70 6.88 -11.51 -2.06
N PHE A 71 5.85 -11.46 -1.21
CA PHE A 71 5.80 -12.13 0.07
C PHE A 71 4.39 -12.68 0.33
N ILE A 72 4.34 -13.75 1.12
CA ILE A 72 3.10 -14.36 1.61
C ILE A 72 3.17 -14.37 3.14
N LYS A 73 2.09 -13.94 3.79
CA LYS A 73 2.00 -13.87 5.25
C LYS A 73 0.55 -14.05 5.73
N LEU A 74 0.39 -14.70 6.88
CA LEU A 74 -0.83 -14.64 7.68
C LEU A 74 -0.82 -13.38 8.56
N VAL A 75 -1.88 -12.58 8.48
CA VAL A 75 -1.98 -11.28 9.14
C VAL A 75 -3.32 -11.18 9.88
N ASN A 76 -3.29 -10.67 11.10
CA ASN A 76 -4.49 -10.31 11.86
C ASN A 76 -5.20 -9.14 11.17
N TYR A 77 -6.53 -9.13 11.14
CA TYR A 77 -7.31 -8.03 10.57
C TYR A 77 -7.00 -6.67 11.19
N GLN A 78 -6.69 -6.60 12.49
CA GLN A 78 -6.29 -5.35 13.14
C GLN A 78 -5.05 -4.71 12.53
N HIS A 79 -4.19 -5.51 11.90
CA HIS A 79 -2.93 -5.05 11.30
C HIS A 79 -3.07 -4.73 9.80
N LEU A 80 -4.32 -4.65 9.31
CA LEU A 80 -4.63 -4.28 7.94
C LEU A 80 -5.43 -2.99 7.90
N MET A 81 -5.03 -2.12 6.98
CA MET A 81 -5.86 -1.02 6.53
C MET A 81 -6.54 -1.45 5.24
N PRO A 82 -7.88 -1.65 5.24
CA PRO A 82 -8.61 -1.95 4.02
C PRO A 82 -8.60 -0.74 3.10
N THR A 83 -8.52 -0.99 1.80
CA THR A 83 -8.65 0.07 0.79
C THR A 83 -9.91 -0.15 -0.05
N ARG A 84 -10.36 0.90 -0.74
CA ARG A 84 -11.49 0.83 -1.68
C ARG A 84 -11.22 -0.13 -2.85
N TYR A 85 -9.94 -0.29 -3.22
CA TYR A 85 -9.53 -0.97 -4.44
C TYR A 85 -9.66 -2.50 -4.34
N THR A 86 -10.00 -3.11 -5.47
CA THR A 86 -9.96 -4.55 -5.71
C THR A 86 -8.87 -4.87 -6.72
N LEU A 87 -8.15 -5.97 -6.51
CA LEU A 87 -7.20 -6.52 -7.46
C LEU A 87 -7.67 -7.89 -7.89
N ASP A 88 -8.09 -8.01 -9.14
CA ASP A 88 -8.48 -9.28 -9.74
C ASP A 88 -7.22 -10.07 -10.10
N VAL A 89 -6.63 -10.75 -9.12
CA VAL A 89 -5.55 -11.70 -9.33
C VAL A 89 -5.93 -13.00 -8.64
N ASP A 90 -6.12 -14.05 -9.43
CA ASP A 90 -6.49 -15.35 -8.89
C ASP A 90 -5.25 -16.03 -8.29
N LEU A 91 -5.11 -15.86 -6.98
CA LEU A 91 -4.00 -16.39 -6.16
C LEU A 91 -4.46 -17.52 -5.24
N LYS A 92 -5.73 -17.92 -5.31
CA LYS A 92 -6.34 -18.88 -4.37
C LYS A 92 -5.67 -20.26 -4.43
N ASP A 93 -5.30 -20.72 -5.62
CA ASP A 93 -4.71 -22.05 -5.80
C ASP A 93 -3.22 -22.10 -5.43
N VAL A 94 -2.53 -20.97 -5.62
CA VAL A 94 -1.08 -20.85 -5.38
C VAL A 94 -0.76 -20.59 -3.92
N VAL A 95 -1.63 -19.85 -3.23
CA VAL A 95 -1.36 -19.34 -1.89
C VAL A 95 -2.31 -20.02 -0.91
N THR A 96 -1.88 -21.16 -0.39
CA THR A 96 -2.56 -21.89 0.68
C THR A 96 -1.88 -21.66 2.04
N ALA A 97 -2.58 -21.97 3.14
CA ALA A 97 -2.01 -21.87 4.48
C ALA A 97 -0.82 -22.82 4.67
N ASP A 98 -0.84 -23.98 3.99
CA ASP A 98 0.20 -25.00 4.06
C ASP A 98 1.54 -24.53 3.49
N CYS A 99 1.51 -23.57 2.55
CA CYS A 99 2.72 -22.96 2.01
C CYS A 99 3.56 -22.22 3.07
N LEU A 100 3.00 -21.94 4.25
CA LEU A 100 3.70 -21.26 5.34
C LEU A 100 4.43 -22.19 6.29
N SER A 101 4.15 -23.50 6.23
CA SER A 101 4.79 -24.51 7.09
C SER A 101 6.28 -24.65 6.82
N THR A 102 6.67 -24.77 5.54
CA THR A 102 8.07 -24.96 5.12
C THR A 102 8.58 -23.79 4.29
N LYS A 103 9.89 -23.52 4.39
CA LYS A 103 10.53 -22.42 3.66
C LYS A 103 10.54 -22.64 2.16
N ASP A 104 10.69 -23.88 1.70
CA ASP A 104 10.75 -24.20 0.26
C ASP A 104 9.41 -23.98 -0.44
N LYS A 105 8.31 -24.46 0.16
CA LYS A 105 6.95 -24.21 -0.33
C LYS A 105 6.62 -22.72 -0.36
N LYS A 106 7.12 -21.97 0.63
CA LYS A 106 6.97 -20.51 0.63
C LYS A 106 7.70 -19.86 -0.53
N VAL A 107 8.90 -20.35 -0.87
CA VAL A 107 9.69 -19.83 -1.98
C VAL A 107 9.05 -20.15 -3.33
N THR A 108 8.50 -21.36 -3.53
CA THR A 108 7.78 -21.73 -4.75
C THR A 108 6.52 -20.88 -4.94
N ALA A 109 5.68 -20.78 -3.90
CA ALA A 109 4.48 -19.94 -3.94
C ALA A 109 4.81 -18.47 -4.21
N CYS A 110 5.92 -17.95 -3.65
CA CYS A 110 6.39 -16.59 -3.97
C CYS A 110 6.88 -16.43 -5.42
N LYS A 111 7.45 -17.48 -6.04
CA LYS A 111 7.88 -17.45 -7.45
C LYS A 111 6.68 -17.40 -8.39
N GLU A 112 5.66 -18.20 -8.11
CA GLU A 112 4.41 -18.22 -8.89
C GLU A 112 3.62 -16.91 -8.73
N THR A 113 3.50 -16.43 -7.49
CA THR A 113 2.88 -15.13 -7.19
C THR A 113 3.61 -14.00 -7.91
N LYS A 114 4.95 -14.06 -7.99
CA LYS A 114 5.76 -13.08 -8.72
C LYS A 114 5.43 -13.06 -10.21
N ALA A 115 5.32 -14.22 -10.87
CA ALA A 115 4.99 -14.28 -12.29
C ALA A 115 3.66 -13.58 -12.59
N LYS A 116 2.62 -13.87 -11.79
CA LYS A 116 1.29 -13.25 -11.92
C LYS A 116 1.33 -11.73 -11.72
N PHE A 117 2.10 -11.23 -10.76
CA PHE A 117 2.24 -9.78 -10.55
C PHE A 117 3.06 -9.09 -11.66
N GLU A 118 4.08 -9.76 -12.22
CA GLU A 118 4.88 -9.21 -13.33
C GLU A 118 4.08 -9.13 -14.63
N GLU A 119 3.22 -10.12 -14.92
CA GLU A 119 2.29 -10.09 -16.05
C GLU A 119 1.32 -8.91 -15.94
N ARG A 120 0.70 -8.74 -14.76
CA ARG A 120 -0.21 -7.62 -14.50
C ARG A 120 0.48 -6.26 -14.65
N PHE A 121 1.73 -6.14 -14.19
CA PHE A 121 2.49 -4.89 -14.33
C PHE A 121 2.72 -4.51 -15.81
N LYS A 122 3.02 -5.49 -16.67
CA LYS A 122 3.18 -5.25 -18.12
C LYS A 122 1.89 -4.75 -18.77
N THR A 123 0.73 -5.24 -18.33
CA THR A 123 -0.57 -4.77 -18.83
C THR A 123 -0.95 -3.36 -18.38
N GLY A 124 -0.20 -2.76 -17.44
CA GLY A 124 -0.45 -1.40 -16.94
C GLY A 124 -1.72 -1.25 -16.08
N LYS A 125 -2.44 -2.34 -15.82
CA LYS A 125 -3.62 -2.36 -14.96
C LYS A 125 -3.22 -2.18 -13.49
N ASN A 126 -4.01 -1.43 -12.73
CA ASN A 126 -3.86 -1.26 -11.28
C ASN A 126 -2.53 -0.62 -10.84
N ARG A 127 -2.16 0.51 -11.49
CA ARG A 127 -0.99 1.35 -11.15
C ARG A 127 -0.90 1.69 -9.65
N LEU A 128 -2.03 2.05 -9.05
CA LEU A 128 -2.10 2.44 -7.64
C LEU A 128 -1.81 1.27 -6.68
N ALA A 129 -2.04 0.02 -7.05
CA ALA A 129 -1.78 -1.10 -6.15
C ALA A 129 -0.38 -1.72 -6.34
N THR A 130 0.18 -1.56 -7.55
CA THR A 130 1.46 -2.14 -7.94
C THR A 130 2.63 -1.16 -7.80
N VAL A 131 2.36 0.14 -7.69
CA VAL A 131 3.36 1.21 -7.55
C VAL A 131 3.19 1.93 -6.23
N VAL A 132 4.31 2.27 -5.58
CA VAL A 132 4.32 3.23 -4.48
C VAL A 132 4.21 4.61 -5.11
N THR A 133 2.99 5.10 -5.28
CA THR A 133 2.74 6.52 -5.52
C THR A 133 2.82 7.24 -4.18
N TYR A 134 4.03 7.50 -3.70
CA TYR A 134 4.24 8.78 -3.02
C TYR A 134 4.82 9.69 -4.09
N PRO A 135 4.24 10.88 -4.34
CA PRO A 135 4.94 11.89 -5.11
C PRO A 135 6.31 12.12 -4.48
N LEU A 136 7.34 12.32 -5.30
CA LEU A 136 8.73 12.55 -4.88
C LEU A 136 8.89 13.71 -3.86
N ALA A 137 7.85 14.52 -3.66
CA ALA A 137 7.78 15.60 -2.68
C ALA A 137 7.99 15.14 -1.22
N VAL A 138 7.43 14.00 -0.80
CA VAL A 138 7.50 13.54 0.61
C VAL A 138 8.88 12.97 0.99
N ARG A 139 9.73 12.68 0.00
CA ARG A 139 11.05 12.07 0.25
C ARG A 139 12.06 13.04 0.87
N LYS A 140 11.80 14.35 0.83
CA LYS A 140 12.62 15.37 1.49
C LYS A 140 12.15 15.73 2.91
N GLU A 141 10.93 15.37 3.29
CA GLU A 141 10.35 15.74 4.60
C GLU A 141 10.55 14.68 5.69
N LEU A 142 10.96 13.46 5.32
CA LEU A 142 11.17 12.36 6.27
C LEU A 142 12.51 12.41 7.04
N GLU A 143 13.32 13.47 6.85
CA GLU A 143 14.51 13.72 7.68
C GLU A 143 14.19 14.54 8.94
N VAL A 144 13.00 15.15 9.03
CA VAL A 144 12.60 15.90 10.23
C VAL A 144 11.53 15.11 10.97
N GLY A 145 11.99 14.30 11.92
CA GLY A 145 11.10 13.64 12.85
C GLY A 145 10.24 14.64 13.60
N SER A 146 8.93 14.41 13.64
CA SER A 146 8.04 14.80 14.73
C SER A 146 6.67 14.16 14.54
N SER A 147 6.17 13.56 15.62
CA SER A 147 4.95 12.74 15.74
C SER A 147 3.62 13.45 15.39
N VAL A 148 3.66 14.68 14.88
CA VAL A 148 2.49 15.55 14.69
C VAL A 148 1.87 15.38 13.29
N MET A 149 2.66 14.89 12.31
CA MET A 149 2.23 14.85 10.90
C MET A 149 1.29 13.69 10.56
N VAL A 150 1.21 12.66 11.42
CA VAL A 150 0.24 11.56 11.26
C VAL A 150 -1.19 12.05 11.48
N HIS A 151 -1.38 13.11 12.27
CA HIS A 151 -2.71 13.66 12.54
C HIS A 151 -3.21 14.55 11.39
N TYR A 152 -2.33 15.33 10.76
CA TYR A 152 -2.69 16.18 9.62
C TYR A 152 -3.01 15.38 8.36
N LEU A 153 -2.27 14.29 8.10
CA LEU A 153 -2.58 13.38 6.99
C LEU A 153 -3.90 12.61 7.22
N TRP A 154 -4.30 12.38 8.46
CA TRP A 154 -5.61 11.80 8.78
C TRP A 154 -6.74 12.81 8.56
N MET A 155 -6.50 14.10 8.88
CA MET A 155 -7.49 15.17 8.70
C MET A 155 -7.72 15.53 7.23
N LEU A 156 -6.66 15.51 6.40
CA LEU A 156 -6.78 15.76 4.96
C LEU A 156 -7.47 14.59 4.21
N ASP A 157 -7.28 13.34 4.64
CA ASP A 157 -8.01 12.18 4.11
C ASP A 157 -9.47 12.16 4.60
N MET A 158 -9.77 12.80 5.75
CA MET A 158 -11.14 13.01 6.24
C MET A 158 -11.88 14.10 5.44
N PHE A 159 -11.18 15.14 4.97
CA PHE A 159 -11.77 16.21 4.17
C PHE A 159 -12.06 15.80 2.71
N GLU A 160 -11.45 14.72 2.23
CA GLU A 160 -11.72 14.15 0.90
C GLU A 160 -12.88 13.13 0.90
N GLN A 161 -13.45 12.82 2.09
CA GLN A 161 -14.59 11.91 2.26
C GLN A 161 -15.95 12.61 2.26
N GLU A 162 -16.00 13.92 2.50
CA GLU A 162 -17.24 14.71 2.58
C GLU A 162 -17.35 15.60 1.33
N GLY A 163 -18.06 15.11 0.31
CA GLY A 163 -18.29 15.88 -0.92
C GLY A 163 -19.14 17.13 -0.67
N PHE A 164 -18.49 18.27 -0.39
CA PHE A 164 -19.14 19.57 -0.24
C PHE A 164 -18.73 20.56 -1.34
N TRP A 165 -19.74 21.26 -1.85
CA TRP A 165 -19.70 22.22 -2.94
C TRP A 165 -19.07 23.56 -2.54
N GLY A 166 -18.24 24.14 -3.43
CA GLY A 166 -18.17 25.61 -3.60
C GLY A 166 -16.95 26.34 -3.03
N TRP A 167 -16.28 27.13 -3.88
CA TRP A 167 -15.16 28.04 -3.54
C TRP A 167 -15.49 29.15 -2.53
N LYS A 168 -16.76 29.36 -2.18
CA LYS A 168 -17.17 30.45 -1.27
C LYS A 168 -16.88 30.16 0.21
N ASP A 169 -16.65 28.91 0.60
CA ASP A 169 -16.40 28.54 2.00
C ASP A 169 -14.92 28.58 2.41
N LEU A 170 -14.00 28.67 1.44
CA LEU A 170 -12.56 28.81 1.69
C LEU A 170 -12.19 30.15 2.37
N LEU A 171 -12.95 31.21 2.09
CA LEU A 171 -12.70 32.55 2.65
C LEU A 171 -13.09 32.68 4.13
N ARG A 172 -13.74 31.68 4.74
CA ARG A 172 -14.12 31.71 6.16
C ARG A 172 -13.10 31.01 7.06
N PHE A 173 -12.12 30.30 6.49
CA PHE A 173 -11.08 29.59 7.23
C PHE A 173 -9.78 30.39 7.40
N ASP A 174 -9.59 31.47 6.62
CA ASP A 174 -8.42 32.38 6.68
C ASP A 174 -8.40 33.30 7.93
N LEU A 175 -9.38 33.17 8.84
CA LEU A 175 -9.55 34.08 9.98
C LEU A 175 -9.02 33.56 11.33
N PHE A 176 -8.41 32.37 11.40
CA PHE A 176 -8.03 31.80 12.69
C PHE A 176 -6.54 31.63 12.99
N TRP A 177 -5.58 31.96 12.11
CA TRP A 177 -4.20 32.16 12.61
C TRP A 177 -3.31 33.00 11.69
N PRO A 178 -2.69 34.09 12.18
CA PRO A 178 -1.87 34.98 11.38
C PRO A 178 -0.46 34.42 11.12
N PRO A 179 0.22 34.94 10.08
CA PRO A 179 1.57 34.56 9.70
C PRO A 179 2.60 35.26 10.59
N LYS A 180 3.67 34.55 10.97
CA LYS A 180 4.93 35.20 11.29
C LYS A 180 5.99 34.77 10.27
N LEU A 181 6.16 35.66 9.29
CA LEU A 181 7.40 35.91 8.58
C LEU A 181 8.59 35.84 9.55
N ILE A 182 9.63 35.11 9.16
CA ILE A 182 11.01 35.58 9.30
C ILE A 182 11.68 35.32 7.95
N ASP A 183 11.75 36.39 7.16
CA ASP A 183 12.69 36.54 6.06
C ASP A 183 14.10 36.72 6.65
N VAL A 184 15.08 35.98 6.11
CA VAL A 184 16.48 36.43 6.07
C VAL A 184 17.05 35.97 4.73
N GLN A 185 16.91 36.83 3.73
CA GLN A 185 17.84 36.92 2.61
C GLN A 185 18.53 38.27 2.76
N ASP A 186 19.85 38.27 2.84
CA ASP A 186 20.68 39.43 2.55
C ASP A 186 21.90 38.90 1.79
N PRO A 187 22.37 39.58 0.71
CA PRO A 187 22.82 40.96 0.84
C PRO A 187 22.54 41.93 -0.34
N ILE A 188 22.73 43.22 0.01
CA ILE A 188 22.87 44.47 -0.78
C ILE A 188 21.56 45.24 -1.01
#